data_AF-E1CIF7-F1
#
_entry.id   AF-E1CIF7-F1
#
_cell.length_a   1.000
_cell.length_b   1.000
_cell.length_c   1.000
_cell.angle_alpha   90.00
_cell.angle_beta   90.00
_cell.angle_gamma   90.00
#
_symmetry.space_group_name_H-M   'P 1'
#
loop_
_entity.id
_entity.type
_entity.pdbx_description
1 polymer ?
#
loop_
_entity_poly.entity_id
_entity_poly.type
_entity_poly.pdbx_seq_one_letter_code
_entity_poly.pdbx_strand_id
1 'polypeptide(L)'
;LELFRDPRSGKPALDLPKIFGIHLFLSGVLCFGFGAFHVTGLFGPGIWVSDPYGLTGSVQPVAPSWGPDGFDPYNPGGVASHHIAAGILGILAGLFHLCVRPPQRLYNGLRMGNIETVLSSSIAAVFWAAFVVAGTMWYGSATTPIELYGPTRYQWDLGFFQQEIDKRVQNSLSEGKSLSQAWAQIPEKLAFYDYIGNNPAKGGLFRTGAMNSGDGIAVGWLGHAVFKDKDGNELFVRRMPTFFETFPVVLLDKDGVVRADVPFRRAESKYSIEQVGVSVTFYGGELDGVSFTNPATVKKYARRAQLGEIFEFDRSTLQSDGVFRSSPR
;
A
#
# COMPACT_ATOMS: atom_id res chain seq x y z
N LEU A 1 23.84 17.28 -40.51
CA LEU A 1 25.05 17.61 -39.72
C LEU A 1 26.15 16.61 -40.05
N GLU A 2 27.39 17.06 -40.18
CA GLU A 2 28.55 16.17 -40.42
C GLU A 2 28.71 15.13 -39.31
N LEU A 3 28.31 15.46 -38.08
CA LEU A 3 28.28 14.56 -36.92
C LEU A 3 27.62 13.20 -37.17
N PHE A 4 26.62 13.12 -38.05
CA PHE A 4 25.84 11.89 -38.29
C PHE A 4 26.35 11.04 -39.46
N ARG A 5 27.46 11.42 -40.10
CA ARG A 5 28.00 10.72 -41.26
C ARG A 5 29.32 10.03 -40.91
N ASP A 6 29.50 8.79 -41.36
CA ASP A 6 30.79 8.09 -41.25
C ASP A 6 31.82 8.83 -42.14
N PRO A 7 32.95 9.30 -41.58
CA PRO A 7 33.93 10.08 -42.33
C PRO A 7 34.54 9.36 -43.55
N ARG A 8 34.49 8.02 -43.58
CA ARG A 8 35.06 7.20 -44.66
C ARG A 8 34.10 7.00 -45.82
N SER A 9 32.82 6.76 -45.52
CA SER A 9 31.81 6.44 -46.54
C SER A 9 30.87 7.60 -46.87
N GLY A 10 30.82 8.65 -46.04
CA GLY A 10 29.89 9.77 -46.17
C GLY A 10 28.42 9.40 -45.91
N LYS A 11 28.13 8.14 -45.57
CA LYS A 11 26.79 7.64 -45.28
C LYS A 11 26.41 7.88 -43.83
N PRO A 12 25.11 7.94 -43.49
CA PRO A 12 24.67 7.98 -42.11
C PRO A 12 25.17 6.76 -41.31
N ALA A 13 25.76 6.99 -40.14
CA ALA A 13 26.26 5.92 -39.27
C ALA A 13 26.26 6.36 -37.80
N LEU A 14 26.00 5.41 -36.90
CA LEU A 14 26.08 5.59 -35.46
C LEU A 14 26.98 4.53 -34.86
N ASP A 15 27.98 4.94 -34.09
CA ASP A 15 28.83 4.03 -33.33
C ASP A 15 28.13 3.61 -32.03
N LEU A 16 27.09 2.78 -32.17
CA LEU A 16 26.18 2.39 -31.08
C LEU A 16 26.90 1.88 -29.81
N PRO A 17 27.97 1.05 -29.89
CA PRO A 17 28.71 0.63 -28.70
C PRO A 17 29.33 1.80 -27.92
N LYS A 18 29.85 2.81 -28.62
CA LYS A 18 30.44 4.00 -27.98
C LYS A 18 29.36 4.90 -27.40
N ILE A 19 28.26 5.09 -28.13
CA ILE A 19 27.09 5.85 -27.64
C ILE A 19 26.55 5.22 -26.35
N PHE A 20 26.46 3.89 -26.29
CA PHE A 20 26.10 3.17 -25.07
C PHE A 20 27.04 3.50 -23.91
N GLY A 21 28.36 3.46 -24.13
CA GLY A 21 29.34 3.85 -23.11
C GLY A 21 29.16 5.28 -22.60
N ILE A 22 28.88 6.25 -23.49
CA ILE A 22 28.59 7.64 -23.12
C ILE A 22 27.35 7.71 -22.22
N HIS A 23 26.23 7.12 -22.66
CA HIS A 23 24.98 7.18 -21.91
C HIS A 23 25.07 6.42 -20.58
N LEU A 24 25.72 5.26 -20.54
CA LEU A 24 25.91 4.48 -19.31
C LEU A 24 26.76 5.24 -18.29
N PHE A 25 27.84 5.89 -18.74
CA PHE A 25 28.67 6.73 -17.87
C PHE A 25 27.84 7.86 -17.24
N LEU A 26 27.08 8.60 -18.05
CA LEU A 26 26.22 9.69 -17.58
C LEU A 26 25.13 9.19 -16.62
N SER A 27 24.49 8.06 -16.93
CA SER A 27 23.52 7.42 -16.04
C SER A 27 24.15 6.99 -14.71
N GLY A 28 25.39 6.48 -14.73
CA GLY A 28 26.15 6.13 -13.53
C GLY A 28 26.45 7.34 -12.64
N VAL A 29 26.91 8.46 -13.24
CA VAL A 29 27.14 9.72 -12.54
C VAL A 29 25.85 10.24 -11.89
N LEU A 30 24.75 10.25 -12.63
CA LEU A 30 23.46 10.70 -12.10
C LEU A 30 22.95 9.79 -10.99
N CYS A 31 23.02 8.47 -11.15
CA CYS A 31 22.60 7.49 -10.17
C CYS A 31 23.41 7.63 -8.86
N PHE A 32 24.73 7.72 -8.97
CA PHE A 32 25.60 7.98 -7.82
C PHE A 32 25.24 9.30 -7.13
N GLY A 33 25.11 10.38 -7.89
CA GLY A 33 24.78 11.70 -7.34
C GLY A 33 23.42 11.72 -6.63
N PHE A 34 22.42 11.05 -7.20
CA PHE A 34 21.12 10.90 -6.57
C PHE A 34 21.22 10.19 -5.22
N GLY A 35 21.89 9.03 -5.16
CA GLY A 35 22.09 8.31 -3.90
C GLY A 35 22.93 9.07 -2.89
N ALA A 36 24.08 9.59 -3.31
CA ALA A 36 25.09 10.20 -2.44
C ALA A 36 24.69 11.59 -1.92
N PHE A 37 23.87 12.34 -2.66
CA PHE A 37 23.51 13.72 -2.31
C PHE A 37 22.03 13.90 -2.00
N HIS A 38 21.14 13.43 -2.89
CA HIS A 38 19.70 13.68 -2.75
C HIS A 38 19.10 12.79 -1.65
N VAL A 39 19.30 11.47 -1.73
CA VAL A 39 18.69 10.50 -0.80
C VAL A 39 19.28 10.61 0.61
N THR A 40 20.60 10.78 0.71
CA THR A 40 21.29 10.95 2.01
C THR A 40 20.97 12.28 2.68
N GLY A 41 20.41 13.23 1.94
CA GLY A 41 20.22 14.61 2.38
C GLY A 41 21.53 15.39 2.58
N LEU A 42 22.66 14.88 2.11
CA LEU A 42 23.94 15.60 2.15
C LEU A 42 23.87 16.89 1.31
N PHE A 43 23.21 16.82 0.16
CA PHE A 43 22.91 17.97 -0.69
C PHE A 43 21.59 17.72 -1.43
N GLY A 44 20.52 17.64 -0.67
CA GLY A 44 19.15 17.42 -1.13
C GLY A 44 18.19 17.21 0.04
N PRO A 45 16.90 16.99 -0.22
CA PRO A 45 15.89 16.92 0.84
C PRO A 45 15.82 15.56 1.55
N GLY A 46 16.41 14.49 1.00
CA GLY A 46 16.15 13.12 1.42
C GLY A 46 14.96 12.50 0.70
N ILE A 47 14.38 11.45 1.28
CA ILE A 47 13.23 10.71 0.72
C ILE A 47 12.12 10.52 1.76
N TRP A 48 10.91 10.17 1.33
CA TRP A 48 9.82 9.85 2.26
C TRP A 48 10.15 8.58 3.05
N VAL A 49 10.01 8.66 4.37
CA VAL A 49 10.08 7.52 5.29
C VAL A 49 8.94 7.64 6.29
N SER A 50 8.49 6.51 6.84
CA SER A 50 7.42 6.48 7.84
C SER A 50 7.67 5.39 8.86
N ASP A 51 6.96 5.45 9.99
CA ASP A 51 6.79 4.31 10.90
C ASP A 51 6.06 3.13 10.21
N PRO A 52 6.13 1.91 10.77
CA PRO A 52 5.54 0.70 10.19
C PRO A 52 4.04 0.75 9.91
N TYR A 53 3.31 1.68 10.53
CA TYR A 53 1.86 1.82 10.40
C TYR A 53 1.43 3.08 9.64
N GLY A 54 2.37 3.82 9.02
CA GLY A 54 2.04 4.96 8.16
C GLY A 54 1.40 6.14 8.88
N LEU A 55 1.76 6.37 10.14
CA LEU A 55 1.17 7.42 10.97
C LEU A 55 1.97 8.71 10.94
N THR A 56 3.30 8.63 10.86
CA THR A 56 4.22 9.76 11.05
C THR A 56 5.18 9.97 9.88
N GLY A 57 4.72 9.75 8.65
CA GLY A 57 5.55 9.91 7.47
C GLY A 57 6.04 11.32 7.23
N SER A 58 7.28 11.44 6.77
CA SER A 58 7.89 12.71 6.38
C SER A 58 9.08 12.47 5.46
N VAL A 59 9.52 13.53 4.77
CA VAL A 59 10.77 13.49 4.01
C VAL A 59 11.95 13.63 4.97
N GLN A 60 12.89 12.69 4.92
CA GLN A 60 14.05 12.62 5.81
C GLN A 60 15.33 12.24 5.05
N PRO A 61 16.51 12.70 5.52
CA PRO A 61 17.79 12.16 5.06
C PRO A 61 17.93 10.68 5.44
N VAL A 62 18.40 9.85 4.50
CA VAL A 62 18.56 8.40 4.72
C VAL A 62 20.00 7.98 4.51
N ALA A 63 20.65 7.52 5.58
CA ALA A 63 21.99 6.94 5.51
C ALA A 63 21.96 5.58 4.76
N PRO A 64 23.01 5.25 3.98
CA PRO A 64 23.08 3.96 3.29
C PRO A 64 23.26 2.79 4.26
N SER A 65 22.52 1.71 4.04
CA SER A 65 22.77 0.42 4.70
C SER A 65 23.62 -0.48 3.79
N TRP A 66 24.81 -0.83 4.27
CA TRP A 66 25.76 -1.67 3.54
C TRP A 66 25.72 -3.15 3.93
N GLY A 67 24.95 -3.48 4.98
CA GLY A 67 24.75 -4.83 5.44
C GLY A 67 23.75 -5.61 4.58
N PRO A 68 23.48 -6.88 4.92
CA PRO A 68 22.48 -7.69 4.24
C PRO A 68 21.06 -7.13 4.36
N ASP A 69 20.79 -6.32 5.40
CA ASP A 69 19.54 -5.60 5.60
C ASP A 69 19.29 -4.53 4.53
N GLY A 70 20.33 -4.08 3.80
CA GLY A 70 20.16 -3.21 2.64
C GLY A 70 19.44 -3.87 1.46
N PHE A 71 19.27 -5.20 1.48
CA PHE A 71 18.48 -5.94 0.49
C PHE A 71 17.04 -6.19 0.95
N ASP A 72 16.67 -5.80 2.17
CA ASP A 72 15.28 -5.81 2.60
C ASP A 72 14.50 -4.73 1.83
N PRO A 73 13.45 -5.07 1.06
CA PRO A 73 12.69 -4.10 0.29
C PRO A 73 12.00 -3.02 1.15
N TYR A 74 11.87 -3.23 2.46
CA TYR A 74 11.29 -2.27 3.40
C TYR A 74 12.34 -1.38 4.09
N ASN A 75 13.64 -1.60 3.86
CA ASN A 75 14.71 -0.78 4.43
C ASN A 75 15.06 0.38 3.49
N PRO A 76 14.74 1.64 3.85
CA PRO A 76 15.07 2.80 3.00
C PRO A 76 16.58 3.01 2.84
N GLY A 77 17.40 2.56 3.80
CA GLY A 77 18.86 2.62 3.70
C GLY A 77 19.42 1.78 2.54
N GLY A 78 18.70 0.72 2.15
CA GLY A 78 18.99 -0.08 0.96
C GLY A 78 18.85 0.71 -0.34
N VAL A 79 17.94 1.68 -0.39
CA VAL A 79 17.75 2.56 -1.57
C VAL A 79 18.97 3.46 -1.76
N ALA A 80 19.49 4.05 -0.67
CA ALA A 80 20.67 4.90 -0.72
C ALA A 80 21.92 4.09 -1.14
N SER A 81 22.17 2.94 -0.50
CA SER A 81 23.32 2.10 -0.83
C SER A 81 23.25 1.53 -2.25
N HIS A 82 22.05 1.15 -2.71
CA HIS A 82 21.81 0.72 -4.09
C HIS A 82 22.26 1.78 -5.10
N HIS A 83 21.78 3.02 -4.97
CA HIS A 83 22.10 4.08 -5.94
C HIS A 83 23.59 4.45 -5.92
N ILE A 84 24.21 4.48 -4.74
CA ILE A 84 25.64 4.76 -4.62
C ILE A 84 26.46 3.64 -5.29
N ALA A 85 26.21 2.38 -4.95
CA ALA A 85 26.97 1.24 -5.48
C ALA A 85 26.74 1.03 -6.98
N ALA A 86 25.48 1.05 -7.42
CA ALA A 86 25.12 0.90 -8.83
C ALA A 86 25.63 2.07 -9.67
N GLY A 87 25.61 3.29 -9.12
CA GLY A 87 26.18 4.47 -9.77
C GLY A 87 27.69 4.36 -10.01
N ILE A 88 28.46 3.98 -8.99
CA ILE A 88 29.90 3.73 -9.12
C ILE A 88 30.18 2.65 -10.18
N LEU A 89 29.44 1.53 -10.12
CA LEU A 89 29.59 0.45 -11.11
C LEU A 89 29.23 0.93 -12.52
N GLY A 90 28.18 1.74 -12.68
CA GLY A 90 27.77 2.33 -13.96
C GLY A 90 28.83 3.26 -14.55
N ILE A 91 29.52 4.04 -13.71
CA ILE A 91 30.65 4.89 -14.14
C ILE A 91 31.78 4.02 -14.69
N LEU A 92 32.20 3.00 -13.93
CA LEU A 92 33.30 2.10 -14.33
C LEU A 92 32.95 1.32 -15.61
N ALA A 93 31.73 0.80 -15.70
CA ALA A 93 31.25 0.09 -16.87
C ALA A 93 31.11 1.01 -18.09
N GLY A 94 30.63 2.25 -17.91
CA GLY A 94 30.58 3.27 -18.96
C GLY A 94 31.96 3.57 -19.53
N LEU A 95 32.96 3.78 -18.66
CA LEU A 95 34.36 3.97 -19.08
C LEU A 95 34.90 2.74 -19.82
N PHE A 96 34.63 1.53 -19.34
CA PHE A 96 35.00 0.30 -20.04
C PHE A 96 34.41 0.27 -21.46
N HIS A 97 33.12 0.58 -21.63
CA HIS A 97 32.45 0.60 -22.93
C HIS A 97 32.91 1.74 -23.85
N LEU A 98 33.49 2.81 -23.31
CA LEU A 98 34.15 3.86 -24.09
C LEU A 98 35.54 3.43 -24.58
N CYS A 99 36.29 2.73 -23.74
CA CYS A 99 37.68 2.37 -23.98
C CYS A 99 37.86 1.06 -24.77
N VAL A 100 36.86 0.17 -24.75
CA VAL A 100 36.98 -1.20 -25.31
C VAL A 100 35.97 -1.42 -26.44
N ARG A 101 36.48 -1.83 -27.61
CA ARG A 101 35.62 -2.22 -28.74
C ARG A 101 35.00 -3.59 -28.52
N PRO A 102 33.76 -3.83 -28.99
CA PRO A 102 33.14 -5.14 -28.88
C PRO A 102 33.97 -6.23 -29.59
N PRO A 103 34.07 -7.43 -29.02
CA PRO A 103 34.62 -8.58 -29.71
C PRO A 103 33.89 -8.85 -31.03
N GLN A 104 34.63 -9.18 -32.09
CA GLN A 104 34.07 -9.39 -33.43
C GLN A 104 32.92 -10.41 -33.45
N ARG A 105 33.05 -11.50 -32.67
CA ARG A 105 32.00 -12.53 -32.56
C ARG A 105 30.69 -11.97 -32.02
N LEU A 106 30.77 -11.13 -30.97
CA LEU A 106 29.58 -10.49 -30.37
C LEU A 106 29.01 -9.43 -31.29
N TYR A 107 29.86 -8.61 -31.91
CA TYR A 107 29.42 -7.57 -32.85
C TYR A 107 28.59 -8.16 -34.00
N ASN A 108 29.06 -9.28 -34.57
CA ASN A 108 28.37 -9.97 -35.65
C ASN A 108 27.14 -10.74 -35.14
N GLY A 109 27.28 -11.48 -34.04
CA GLY A 109 26.21 -12.31 -33.49
C GLY A 109 25.00 -11.51 -33.05
N LEU A 110 25.23 -10.36 -32.41
CA LEU A 110 24.17 -9.47 -31.91
C LEU A 110 23.79 -8.36 -32.90
N ARG A 111 24.40 -8.36 -34.11
CA ARG A 111 24.13 -7.37 -35.15
C ARG A 111 24.27 -5.92 -34.66
N MET A 112 25.36 -5.61 -33.94
CA MET A 112 25.56 -4.32 -33.26
C MET A 112 25.65 -3.09 -34.19
N GLY A 113 25.67 -3.29 -35.51
CA GLY A 113 25.53 -2.21 -36.50
C GLY A 113 24.07 -1.85 -36.86
N ASN A 114 23.09 -2.66 -36.44
CA ASN A 114 21.67 -2.38 -36.62
C ASN A 114 21.08 -1.80 -35.32
N ILE A 115 20.48 -0.62 -35.38
CA ILE A 115 19.86 0.04 -34.23
C ILE A 115 18.69 -0.76 -33.63
N GLU A 116 18.02 -1.59 -34.42
CA GLU A 116 16.90 -2.43 -33.93
C GLU A 116 17.34 -3.45 -32.87
N THR A 117 18.62 -3.86 -32.84
CA THR A 117 19.13 -4.73 -31.76
C THR A 117 19.13 -4.01 -30.41
N VAL A 118 19.41 -2.70 -30.42
CA VAL A 118 19.34 -1.83 -29.24
C VAL A 118 17.89 -1.63 -28.83
N LEU A 119 16.98 -1.43 -29.79
CA LEU A 119 15.54 -1.34 -29.51
C LEU A 119 15.03 -2.62 -28.83
N SER A 120 15.34 -3.78 -29.40
CA SER A 120 14.91 -5.08 -28.89
C SER A 120 15.38 -5.33 -27.44
N SER A 121 16.68 -5.13 -27.18
CA SER A 121 17.23 -5.29 -25.83
C SER A 121 16.73 -4.24 -24.84
N SER A 122 16.49 -3.01 -25.29
CA SER A 122 15.93 -1.94 -24.45
C SER A 122 14.49 -2.23 -24.04
N ILE A 123 13.65 -2.75 -24.94
CA ILE A 123 12.28 -3.17 -24.63
C ILE A 123 12.30 -4.24 -23.53
N ALA A 124 13.20 -5.23 -23.63
CA ALA A 124 13.33 -6.27 -22.61
C ALA A 124 13.70 -5.69 -21.23
N ALA A 125 14.65 -4.74 -21.17
CA ALA A 125 15.05 -4.08 -19.94
C ALA A 125 13.91 -3.24 -19.32
N VAL A 126 13.18 -2.49 -20.15
CA VAL A 126 12.04 -1.65 -19.70
C VAL A 126 10.91 -2.52 -19.17
N PHE A 127 10.58 -3.62 -19.85
CA PHE A 127 9.53 -4.54 -19.41
C PHE A 127 9.89 -5.24 -18.09
N TRP A 128 11.15 -5.63 -17.92
CA TRP A 128 11.64 -6.16 -16.65
C TRP A 128 11.48 -5.12 -15.52
N ALA A 129 11.89 -3.88 -15.74
CA ALA A 129 11.71 -2.79 -14.76
C ALA A 129 10.23 -2.56 -14.44
N ALA A 130 9.34 -2.61 -15.44
CA ALA A 130 7.90 -2.47 -15.27
C ALA A 130 7.31 -3.55 -14.34
N PHE A 131 7.75 -4.81 -14.48
CA PHE A 131 7.33 -5.87 -13.57
C PHE A 131 7.85 -5.69 -12.14
N VAL A 132 9.09 -5.23 -11.98
CA VAL A 132 9.65 -4.96 -10.66
C VAL A 132 8.82 -3.88 -9.95
N VAL A 133 8.54 -2.76 -10.62
CA VAL A 133 7.75 -1.68 -10.00
C VAL A 133 6.29 -2.05 -9.78
N ALA A 134 5.69 -2.88 -10.65
CA ALA A 134 4.35 -3.42 -10.41
C ALA A 134 4.32 -4.32 -9.16
N GLY A 135 5.34 -5.17 -8.99
CA GLY A 135 5.49 -6.02 -7.82
C GLY A 135 5.67 -5.19 -6.54
N THR A 136 6.64 -4.27 -6.51
CA THR A 136 6.91 -3.47 -5.30
C THR A 136 5.73 -2.56 -4.94
N MET A 137 4.98 -2.06 -5.92
CA MET A 137 3.76 -1.31 -5.66
C MET A 137 2.68 -2.19 -5.00
N TRP A 138 2.46 -3.40 -5.53
CA TRP A 138 1.42 -4.28 -5.02
C TRP A 138 1.71 -4.88 -3.64
N TYR A 139 2.96 -5.30 -3.41
CA TYR A 139 3.40 -5.90 -2.15
C TYR A 139 3.77 -4.86 -1.08
N GLY A 140 4.19 -3.67 -1.49
CA GLY A 140 4.78 -2.66 -0.62
C GLY A 140 6.30 -2.75 -0.56
N SER A 141 6.93 -1.59 -0.41
CA SER A 141 8.36 -1.39 -0.22
C SER A 141 8.62 -0.05 0.45
N ALA A 142 9.87 0.24 0.82
CA ALA A 142 10.28 1.55 1.30
C ALA A 142 9.99 2.69 0.29
N THR A 143 9.89 2.37 -1.01
CA THR A 143 9.63 3.32 -2.09
C THR A 143 8.16 3.46 -2.47
N THR A 144 7.27 2.68 -1.87
CA THR A 144 5.82 2.73 -2.12
C THR A 144 5.05 2.87 -0.79
N PRO A 145 5.30 3.95 -0.02
CA PRO A 145 4.74 4.14 1.31
C PRO A 145 3.20 4.27 1.29
N ILE A 146 2.55 3.75 2.33
CA ILE A 146 1.09 3.66 2.39
C ILE A 146 0.39 5.02 2.55
N GLU A 147 1.09 6.04 3.03
CA GLU A 147 0.55 7.40 3.14
C GLU A 147 0.46 8.10 1.77
N LEU A 148 1.25 7.66 0.79
CA LEU A 148 1.26 8.25 -0.55
C LEU A 148 0.41 7.45 -1.54
N TYR A 149 0.34 6.12 -1.38
CA TYR A 149 -0.34 5.23 -2.33
C TYR A 149 -1.56 4.50 -1.74
N GLY A 150 -1.79 4.60 -0.43
CA GLY A 150 -2.77 3.79 0.30
C GLY A 150 -2.18 2.47 0.81
N PRO A 151 -2.89 1.74 1.68
CA PRO A 151 -2.44 0.46 2.24
C PRO A 151 -2.40 -0.64 1.16
N THR A 152 -1.81 -1.79 1.49
CA THR A 152 -1.82 -2.97 0.63
C THR A 152 -2.96 -3.90 1.01
N ARG A 153 -3.41 -4.75 0.07
CA ARG A 153 -4.43 -5.77 0.39
C ARG A 153 -3.98 -6.76 1.47
N TYR A 154 -2.68 -7.00 1.57
CA TYR A 154 -2.09 -7.96 2.51
C TYR A 154 -2.24 -7.50 3.95
N GLN A 155 -2.23 -6.19 4.18
CA GLN A 155 -2.49 -5.61 5.49
C GLN A 155 -3.93 -5.88 5.96
N TRP A 156 -4.91 -5.85 5.05
CA TRP A 156 -6.28 -6.28 5.36
C TRP A 156 -6.37 -7.80 5.57
N ASP A 157 -5.84 -8.58 4.62
CA ASP A 157 -5.94 -10.05 4.64
C ASP A 157 -5.33 -10.68 5.90
N LEU A 158 -4.29 -10.05 6.46
CA LEU A 158 -3.61 -10.49 7.68
C LEU A 158 -4.10 -9.78 8.96
N GLY A 159 -5.02 -8.82 8.87
CA GLY A 159 -5.47 -8.02 10.02
C GLY A 159 -4.34 -7.19 10.65
N PHE A 160 -3.43 -6.67 9.84
CA PHE A 160 -2.20 -5.98 10.29
C PHE A 160 -2.51 -4.77 11.18
N PHE A 161 -3.41 -3.89 10.76
CA PHE A 161 -3.80 -2.70 11.53
C PHE A 161 -4.67 -3.07 12.73
N GLN A 162 -5.61 -4.01 12.56
CA GLN A 162 -6.43 -4.53 13.65
C GLN A 162 -5.57 -5.05 14.81
N GLN A 163 -4.54 -5.85 14.53
CA GLN A 163 -3.64 -6.39 15.56
C GLN A 163 -2.88 -5.30 16.32
N GLU A 164 -2.44 -4.25 15.64
CA GLU A 164 -1.78 -3.11 16.30
C GLU A 164 -2.75 -2.29 17.16
N ILE A 165 -3.97 -2.07 16.66
CA ILE A 165 -5.04 -1.40 17.41
C ILE A 165 -5.32 -2.20 18.69
N ASP A 166 -5.58 -3.50 18.56
CA ASP A 166 -5.84 -4.38 19.70
C ASP A 166 -4.69 -4.34 20.71
N LYS A 167 -3.44 -4.41 20.24
CA LYS A 167 -2.26 -4.31 21.10
C LYS A 167 -2.22 -2.99 21.88
N ARG A 168 -2.48 -1.85 21.23
CA ARG A 168 -2.50 -0.53 21.90
C ARG A 168 -3.63 -0.40 22.91
N VAL A 169 -4.80 -0.92 22.59
CA VAL A 169 -5.95 -0.96 23.50
C VAL A 169 -5.63 -1.83 24.71
N GLN A 170 -5.11 -3.05 24.52
CA GLN A 170 -4.75 -3.96 25.62
C GLN A 170 -3.68 -3.35 26.54
N ASN A 171 -2.66 -2.70 25.96
CA ASN A 171 -1.66 -1.97 26.76
C ASN A 171 -2.31 -0.87 27.61
N SER A 172 -3.19 -0.07 27.01
CA SER A 172 -3.93 0.97 27.73
C SER A 172 -4.81 0.41 28.86
N LEU A 173 -5.49 -0.70 28.62
CA LEU A 173 -6.28 -1.39 29.65
C LEU A 173 -5.40 -1.93 30.78
N SER A 174 -4.21 -2.46 30.46
CA SER A 174 -3.24 -2.93 31.47
C SER A 174 -2.69 -1.81 32.35
N GLU A 175 -2.66 -0.58 31.85
CA GLU A 175 -2.34 0.64 32.61
C GLU A 175 -3.51 1.13 33.49
N GLY A 176 -4.63 0.41 33.52
CA GLY A 176 -5.80 0.74 34.35
C GLY A 176 -6.77 1.74 33.71
N LYS A 177 -6.61 2.06 32.43
CA LYS A 177 -7.57 2.92 31.70
C LYS A 177 -8.88 2.16 31.47
N SER A 178 -9.99 2.89 31.45
CA SER A 178 -11.28 2.33 31.02
C SER A 178 -11.29 2.01 29.51
N LEU A 179 -12.25 1.20 29.05
CA LEU A 179 -12.42 0.89 27.62
C LEU A 179 -12.57 2.16 26.76
N SER A 180 -13.42 3.11 27.18
CA SER A 180 -13.59 4.39 26.47
C SER A 180 -12.26 5.15 26.37
N GLN A 181 -11.51 5.26 27.48
CA GLN A 181 -10.20 5.93 27.48
C GLN A 181 -9.15 5.23 26.63
N ALA A 182 -9.16 3.89 26.60
CA ALA A 182 -8.24 3.10 25.79
C ALA A 182 -8.52 3.27 24.29
N TRP A 183 -9.79 3.19 23.88
CA TRP A 183 -10.19 3.39 22.49
C TRP A 183 -10.05 4.85 22.04
N ALA A 184 -10.28 5.82 22.92
CA ALA A 184 -10.07 7.24 22.63
C ALA A 184 -8.59 7.61 22.35
N GLN A 185 -7.63 6.74 22.72
CA GLN A 185 -6.21 6.94 22.42
C GLN A 185 -5.79 6.39 21.05
N ILE A 186 -6.66 5.66 20.36
CA ILE A 186 -6.37 5.15 19.03
C ILE A 186 -6.45 6.30 18.03
N PRO A 187 -5.38 6.57 17.26
CA PRO A 187 -5.42 7.60 16.23
C PRO A 187 -6.44 7.27 15.15
N GLU A 188 -7.27 8.23 14.75
CA GLU A 188 -8.26 8.03 13.67
C GLU A 188 -7.60 7.56 12.37
N LYS A 189 -6.39 8.05 12.06
CA LYS A 189 -5.61 7.60 10.89
C LYS A 189 -5.30 6.10 10.93
N LEU A 190 -4.99 5.55 12.12
CA LEU A 190 -4.75 4.12 12.29
C LEU A 190 -6.04 3.32 12.13
N ALA A 191 -7.13 3.78 12.75
CA ALA A 191 -8.45 3.16 12.61
C ALA A 191 -8.93 3.19 11.15
N PHE A 192 -8.62 4.26 10.40
CA PHE A 192 -9.02 4.39 9.00
C PHE A 192 -8.26 3.43 8.10
N TYR A 193 -7.00 3.09 8.40
CA TYR A 193 -6.31 2.02 7.69
C TYR A 193 -6.96 0.65 7.91
N ASP A 194 -7.65 0.43 9.03
CA ASP A 194 -8.37 -0.80 9.35
C ASP A 194 -9.82 -0.83 8.80
N TYR A 195 -10.02 -0.23 7.63
CA TYR A 195 -11.28 -0.18 6.89
C TYR A 195 -11.10 -0.73 5.47
N ILE A 196 -11.93 -1.70 5.06
CA ILE A 196 -11.79 -2.40 3.78
C ILE A 196 -11.99 -1.50 2.56
N GLY A 197 -12.67 -0.35 2.69
CA GLY A 197 -12.78 0.61 1.58
C GLY A 197 -11.43 1.18 1.15
N ASN A 198 -10.43 1.14 2.05
CA ASN A 198 -9.05 1.51 1.75
C ASN A 198 -8.21 0.37 1.14
N ASN A 199 -8.74 -0.85 1.06
CA ASN A 199 -8.06 -1.98 0.43
C ASN A 199 -8.07 -1.82 -1.11
N PRO A 200 -6.91 -1.74 -1.79
CA PRO A 200 -6.84 -1.51 -3.23
C PRO A 200 -7.49 -2.62 -4.07
N ALA A 201 -7.70 -3.81 -3.48
CA ALA A 201 -8.32 -4.95 -4.12
C ALA A 201 -9.87 -4.98 -4.05
N LYS A 202 -10.52 -3.84 -3.77
CA LYS A 202 -12.00 -3.68 -3.76
C LYS A 202 -12.58 -2.87 -4.92
N GLY A 203 -11.72 -2.38 -5.83
CA GLY A 203 -12.15 -1.60 -6.98
C GLY A 203 -12.83 -2.42 -8.09
N GLY A 204 -13.07 -1.77 -9.23
CA GLY A 204 -13.54 -2.41 -10.44
C GLY A 204 -13.03 -1.67 -11.68
N LEU A 205 -12.74 -2.39 -12.76
CA LEU A 205 -12.04 -1.84 -13.94
C LEU A 205 -12.69 -0.57 -14.52
N PHE A 206 -14.03 -0.51 -14.52
CA PHE A 206 -14.79 0.63 -15.06
C PHE A 206 -15.36 1.53 -13.97
N ARG A 207 -14.99 1.33 -12.70
CA ARG A 207 -15.36 2.22 -11.59
C ARG A 207 -14.32 3.33 -11.53
N THR A 208 -14.47 4.32 -12.40
CA THR A 208 -13.50 5.41 -12.58
C THR A 208 -13.59 6.44 -11.45
N GLY A 209 -12.52 7.21 -11.28
CA GLY A 209 -12.48 8.34 -10.35
C GLY A 209 -11.84 8.01 -9.00
N ALA A 210 -11.90 8.96 -8.08
CA ALA A 210 -11.28 8.84 -6.76
C ALA A 210 -12.07 7.89 -5.85
N MET A 211 -11.42 7.30 -4.85
CA MET A 211 -12.08 6.47 -3.82
C MET A 211 -13.27 7.20 -3.19
N ASN A 212 -13.13 8.50 -2.90
CA ASN A 212 -14.19 9.34 -2.34
C ASN A 212 -15.46 9.44 -3.21
N SER A 213 -15.37 9.19 -4.52
CA SER A 213 -16.55 9.10 -5.40
C SER A 213 -17.38 7.83 -5.16
N GLY A 214 -16.88 6.91 -4.33
CA GLY A 214 -17.53 5.67 -3.93
C GLY A 214 -18.21 5.76 -2.60
N ASP A 215 -17.49 5.44 -1.54
CA ASP A 215 -17.99 5.44 -0.16
C ASP A 215 -18.25 6.85 0.39
N GLY A 216 -17.51 7.86 -0.07
CA GLY A 216 -17.69 9.27 0.27
C GLY A 216 -16.41 9.90 0.80
N ILE A 217 -16.49 11.17 1.21
CA ILE A 217 -15.41 11.82 1.94
C ILE A 217 -15.54 11.42 3.41
N ALA A 218 -14.53 10.76 3.98
CA ALA A 218 -14.53 10.40 5.40
C ALA A 218 -14.55 11.68 6.26
N VAL A 219 -15.48 11.75 7.22
CA VAL A 219 -15.73 12.91 8.09
C VAL A 219 -15.14 12.70 9.48
N GLY A 220 -15.39 11.53 10.07
CA GLY A 220 -14.95 11.23 11.43
C GLY A 220 -15.10 9.74 11.77
N TRP A 221 -14.32 9.27 12.73
CA TRP A 221 -14.44 7.91 13.23
C TRP A 221 -15.60 7.82 14.25
N LEU A 222 -16.51 6.87 14.06
CA LEU A 222 -17.66 6.70 14.96
C LEU A 222 -17.30 6.01 16.28
N GLY A 223 -16.09 5.47 16.40
CA GLY A 223 -15.66 4.64 17.52
C GLY A 223 -15.74 3.15 17.22
N HIS A 224 -15.10 2.37 18.09
CA HIS A 224 -15.08 0.93 17.98
C HIS A 224 -16.39 0.30 18.48
N ALA A 225 -17.01 -0.51 17.64
CA ALA A 225 -18.32 -1.12 17.92
C ALA A 225 -18.17 -2.49 18.61
N VAL A 226 -18.51 -2.55 19.90
CA VAL A 226 -18.54 -3.79 20.69
C VAL A 226 -19.96 -4.36 20.71
N PHE A 227 -20.14 -5.57 20.20
CA PHE A 227 -21.43 -6.25 20.20
C PHE A 227 -21.52 -7.19 21.39
N LYS A 228 -22.69 -7.26 22.05
CA LYS A 228 -22.94 -8.18 23.15
C LYS A 228 -24.29 -8.86 23.00
N ASP A 229 -24.38 -10.14 23.37
CA ASP A 229 -25.66 -10.81 23.53
C ASP A 229 -26.41 -10.35 24.79
N LYS A 230 -27.62 -10.86 25.01
CA LYS A 230 -28.44 -10.56 26.19
C LYS A 230 -27.80 -10.98 27.52
N ASP A 231 -26.88 -11.95 27.48
CA ASP A 231 -26.17 -12.49 28.65
C ASP A 231 -24.86 -11.71 28.92
N GLY A 232 -24.55 -10.72 28.07
CA GLY A 232 -23.39 -9.85 28.19
C GLY A 232 -22.11 -10.38 27.54
N ASN A 233 -22.17 -11.52 26.85
CA ASN A 233 -21.01 -12.08 26.15
C ASN A 233 -20.69 -11.25 24.91
N GLU A 234 -19.41 -10.94 24.73
CA GLU A 234 -18.93 -10.20 23.58
C GLU A 234 -18.99 -11.04 22.29
N LEU A 235 -19.41 -10.39 21.21
CA LEU A 235 -19.57 -10.96 19.89
C LEU A 235 -18.75 -10.19 18.85
N PHE A 236 -18.18 -10.93 17.90
CA PHE A 236 -17.30 -10.42 16.86
C PHE A 236 -17.94 -10.60 15.49
N VAL A 237 -18.06 -9.51 14.73
CA VAL A 237 -18.56 -9.57 13.36
C VAL A 237 -17.49 -10.18 12.46
N ARG A 238 -17.83 -11.23 11.71
CA ARG A 238 -16.92 -11.81 10.70
C ARG A 238 -16.68 -10.78 9.58
N ARG A 239 -15.44 -10.29 9.48
CA ARG A 239 -15.02 -9.35 8.43
C ARG A 239 -15.13 -9.94 7.02
N MET A 240 -15.44 -9.08 6.05
CA MET A 240 -15.52 -9.40 4.63
C MET A 240 -14.11 -9.74 4.08
N PRO A 241 -13.91 -10.93 3.50
CA PRO A 241 -12.66 -11.23 2.80
C PRO A 241 -12.60 -10.47 1.47
N THR A 242 -11.39 -10.19 0.99
CA THR A 242 -11.14 -9.39 -0.22
C THR A 242 -11.95 -9.84 -1.45
N PHE A 243 -12.12 -11.15 -1.66
CA PHE A 243 -12.75 -11.71 -2.86
C PHE A 243 -14.27 -11.44 -2.98
N PHE A 244 -14.96 -11.16 -1.86
CA PHE A 244 -16.42 -11.08 -1.86
C PHE A 244 -16.92 -9.66 -2.16
N GLU A 245 -17.79 -9.49 -3.15
CA GLU A 245 -18.54 -8.24 -3.36
C GLU A 245 -19.64 -8.04 -2.30
N THR A 246 -20.34 -9.13 -1.96
CA THR A 246 -21.34 -9.19 -0.89
C THR A 246 -20.98 -10.30 0.07
N PHE A 247 -21.17 -10.09 1.36
CA PHE A 247 -20.84 -11.10 2.37
C PHE A 247 -21.88 -11.04 3.51
N PRO A 248 -22.28 -12.19 4.10
CA PRO A 248 -23.33 -12.21 5.11
C PRO A 248 -22.85 -11.61 6.44
N VAL A 249 -23.80 -11.14 7.25
CA VAL A 249 -23.53 -10.70 8.61
C VAL A 249 -23.65 -11.88 9.56
N VAL A 250 -22.51 -12.30 10.12
CA VAL A 250 -22.41 -13.37 11.11
C VAL A 250 -21.59 -12.86 12.29
N LEU A 251 -22.11 -13.07 13.49
CA LEU A 251 -21.47 -12.72 14.76
C LEU A 251 -21.03 -14.01 15.46
N LEU A 252 -19.76 -14.05 15.83
CA LEU A 252 -19.10 -15.17 16.48
C LEU A 252 -18.78 -14.80 17.94
N ASP A 253 -18.74 -15.77 18.84
CA ASP A 253 -18.05 -15.55 20.12
C ASP A 253 -16.52 -15.64 19.95
N LYS A 254 -15.79 -15.44 21.05
CA LYS A 254 -14.32 -15.53 21.09
C LYS A 254 -13.76 -16.88 20.65
N ASP A 255 -14.56 -17.95 20.73
CA ASP A 255 -14.17 -19.31 20.37
C ASP A 255 -14.52 -19.64 18.90
N GLY A 256 -15.09 -18.67 18.17
CA GLY A 256 -15.47 -18.80 16.77
C GLY A 256 -16.83 -19.47 16.55
N VAL A 257 -17.64 -19.65 17.60
CA VAL A 257 -18.97 -20.25 17.50
C VAL A 257 -19.98 -19.19 17.07
N VAL A 258 -20.84 -19.51 16.12
CA VAL A 258 -21.91 -18.61 15.67
C VAL A 258 -22.93 -18.38 16.79
N ARG A 259 -23.13 -17.11 17.14
CA ARG A 259 -24.09 -16.69 18.17
C ARG A 259 -25.23 -15.82 17.65
N ALA A 260 -24.98 -15.04 16.61
CA ALA A 260 -26.03 -14.25 15.97
C ALA A 260 -25.79 -14.07 14.47
N ASP A 261 -26.86 -13.83 13.71
CA ASP A 261 -26.82 -13.55 12.28
C ASP A 261 -27.92 -12.59 11.83
N VAL A 262 -27.80 -12.13 10.57
CA VAL A 262 -28.92 -11.51 9.85
C VAL A 262 -29.44 -12.54 8.84
N PRO A 263 -30.55 -13.26 9.18
CA PRO A 263 -30.98 -14.40 8.39
C PRO A 263 -31.57 -13.95 7.05
N PHE A 264 -31.29 -14.71 6.00
CA PHE A 264 -31.93 -14.50 4.69
C PHE A 264 -33.40 -14.93 4.71
N ARG A 265 -33.69 -16.18 5.11
CA ARG A 265 -35.05 -16.67 5.36
C ARG A 265 -35.37 -16.59 6.85
N ARG A 266 -36.53 -16.04 7.19
CA ARG A 266 -36.92 -15.79 8.59
C ARG A 266 -37.71 -16.94 9.23
N ALA A 267 -38.25 -17.86 8.44
CA ALA A 267 -39.21 -18.88 8.90
C ALA A 267 -38.66 -19.80 10.01
N GLU A 268 -37.37 -20.12 9.98
CA GLU A 268 -36.70 -20.99 10.94
C GLU A 268 -35.46 -20.32 11.55
N SER A 269 -35.43 -18.98 11.59
CA SER A 269 -34.31 -18.26 12.21
C SER A 269 -34.22 -18.57 13.70
N LYS A 270 -33.01 -18.90 14.16
CA LYS A 270 -32.68 -19.18 15.57
C LYS A 270 -31.67 -18.20 16.15
N TYR A 271 -30.95 -17.49 15.27
CA TYR A 271 -29.81 -16.63 15.62
C TYR A 271 -30.07 -15.17 15.25
N SER A 272 -31.32 -14.80 14.97
CA SER A 272 -31.62 -13.40 14.65
C SER A 272 -31.24 -12.46 15.80
N ILE A 273 -30.75 -11.27 15.44
CA ILE A 273 -30.44 -10.18 16.39
C ILE A 273 -31.57 -9.96 17.41
N GLU A 274 -32.84 -10.05 16.98
CA GLU A 274 -34.02 -9.93 17.85
C GLU A 274 -34.12 -11.06 18.89
N GLN A 275 -33.93 -12.32 18.47
CA GLN A 275 -34.07 -13.50 19.35
C GLN A 275 -32.92 -13.60 20.35
N VAL A 276 -31.71 -13.27 19.91
CA VAL A 276 -30.49 -13.32 20.73
C VAL A 276 -30.42 -12.10 21.65
N GLY A 277 -31.08 -10.99 21.29
CA GLY A 277 -31.06 -9.75 22.06
C GLY A 277 -29.73 -9.01 21.97
N VAL A 278 -29.14 -8.97 20.76
CA VAL A 278 -27.82 -8.34 20.57
C VAL A 278 -27.92 -6.82 20.71
N SER A 279 -26.99 -6.26 21.47
CA SER A 279 -26.75 -4.81 21.59
C SER A 279 -25.40 -4.43 21.01
N VAL A 280 -25.20 -3.16 20.69
CA VAL A 280 -23.90 -2.60 20.31
C VAL A 280 -23.59 -1.39 21.16
N THR A 281 -22.36 -1.30 21.67
CA THR A 281 -21.85 -0.14 22.42
C THR A 281 -20.58 0.37 21.75
N PHE A 282 -20.46 1.67 21.59
CA PHE A 282 -19.31 2.31 20.97
C PHE A 282 -18.33 2.81 22.03
N TYR A 283 -17.03 2.71 21.72
CA TYR A 283 -15.94 3.23 22.53
C TYR A 283 -14.96 4.03 21.67
N GLY A 284 -14.57 5.21 22.15
CA GLY A 284 -13.84 6.20 21.35
C GLY A 284 -14.69 6.80 20.24
N GLY A 285 -14.10 7.71 19.46
CA GLY A 285 -14.76 8.38 18.34
C GLY A 285 -16.01 9.19 18.74
N GLU A 286 -16.85 9.47 17.76
CA GLU A 286 -18.04 10.32 17.93
C GLU A 286 -19.13 9.70 18.81
N LEU A 287 -19.29 8.38 18.79
CA LEU A 287 -20.35 7.68 19.52
C LEU A 287 -19.87 7.10 20.86
N ASP A 288 -18.78 7.59 21.43
CA ASP A 288 -18.22 7.06 22.68
C ASP A 288 -19.28 6.97 23.81
N GLY A 289 -19.38 5.78 24.41
CA GLY A 289 -20.32 5.49 25.50
C GLY A 289 -21.78 5.32 25.06
N VAL A 290 -22.10 5.44 23.77
CA VAL A 290 -23.46 5.25 23.25
C VAL A 290 -23.76 3.77 23.02
N SER A 291 -24.86 3.30 23.59
CA SER A 291 -25.37 1.94 23.39
C SER A 291 -26.68 1.92 22.60
N PHE A 292 -26.81 0.99 21.66
CA PHE A 292 -28.03 0.75 20.90
C PHE A 292 -28.52 -0.68 21.12
N THR A 293 -29.80 -0.82 21.41
CA THR A 293 -30.51 -2.11 21.56
C THR A 293 -31.58 -2.33 20.49
N ASN A 294 -31.96 -1.27 19.76
CA ASN A 294 -32.93 -1.37 18.68
C ASN A 294 -32.39 -2.29 17.57
N PRO A 295 -33.06 -3.41 17.24
CA PRO A 295 -32.53 -4.40 16.31
C PRO A 295 -32.22 -3.85 14.91
N ALA A 296 -32.98 -2.86 14.41
CA ALA A 296 -32.71 -2.26 13.10
C ALA A 296 -31.38 -1.48 13.10
N THR A 297 -31.10 -0.77 14.19
CA THR A 297 -29.85 0.00 14.38
C THR A 297 -28.66 -0.92 14.62
N VAL A 298 -28.82 -1.95 15.44
CA VAL A 298 -27.77 -2.96 15.68
C VAL A 298 -27.39 -3.66 14.37
N LYS A 299 -28.38 -4.05 13.56
CA LYS A 299 -28.15 -4.62 12.22
C LYS A 299 -27.44 -3.65 11.27
N LYS A 300 -27.76 -2.35 11.34
CA LYS A 300 -27.08 -1.31 10.54
C LYS A 300 -25.58 -1.30 10.88
N TYR A 301 -25.22 -1.24 12.16
CA TYR A 301 -23.81 -1.20 12.56
C TYR A 301 -23.10 -2.54 12.36
N ALA A 302 -23.77 -3.69 12.54
CA ALA A 302 -23.17 -4.99 12.25
C ALA A 302 -22.79 -5.14 10.76
N ARG A 303 -23.63 -4.65 9.83
CA ARG A 303 -23.29 -4.59 8.40
C ARG A 303 -22.07 -3.71 8.10
N ARG A 304 -21.85 -2.67 8.90
CA ARG A 304 -20.71 -1.75 8.72
C ARG A 304 -19.43 -2.30 9.35
N ALA A 305 -19.52 -2.90 10.53
CA ALA A 305 -18.41 -3.56 11.22
C ALA A 305 -17.82 -4.73 10.41
N GLN A 306 -18.62 -5.34 9.53
CA GLN A 306 -18.15 -6.32 8.56
C GLN A 306 -17.05 -5.77 7.62
N LEU A 307 -17.04 -4.45 7.42
CA LEU A 307 -16.08 -3.73 6.59
C LEU A 307 -14.85 -3.24 7.38
N GLY A 308 -14.76 -3.55 8.67
CA GLY A 308 -13.70 -3.04 9.56
C GLY A 308 -14.21 -1.91 10.46
N GLU A 309 -13.33 -0.96 10.77
CA GLU A 309 -13.66 0.22 11.57
C GLU A 309 -14.71 1.12 10.88
N ILE A 310 -15.50 1.84 11.68
CA ILE A 310 -16.72 2.51 11.20
C ILE A 310 -16.51 4.03 11.15
N PHE A 311 -16.67 4.62 9.96
CA PHE A 311 -16.47 6.05 9.71
C PHE A 311 -17.72 6.75 9.19
N GLU A 312 -18.00 7.97 9.59
CA GLU A 312 -18.98 8.79 8.87
C GLU A 312 -18.42 9.22 7.50
N PHE A 313 -19.28 9.25 6.48
CA PHE A 313 -18.91 9.67 5.13
C PHE A 313 -19.91 10.69 4.60
N ASP A 314 -19.40 11.81 4.08
CA ASP A 314 -20.16 12.74 3.26
C ASP A 314 -20.18 12.23 1.81
N ARG A 315 -21.36 11.80 1.39
CA ARG A 315 -21.64 11.35 0.01
C ARG A 315 -22.29 12.43 -0.84
N SER A 316 -22.72 13.53 -0.24
CA SER A 316 -23.47 14.58 -0.93
C SER A 316 -22.56 15.45 -1.79
N THR A 317 -21.38 15.81 -1.27
CA THR A 317 -20.41 16.70 -1.95
C THR A 317 -19.97 16.17 -3.32
N LEU A 318 -19.75 14.86 -3.44
CA LEU A 318 -19.29 14.23 -4.70
C LEU A 318 -20.36 13.38 -5.38
N GLN A 319 -21.60 13.38 -4.87
CA GLN A 319 -22.68 12.48 -5.30
C GLN A 319 -22.23 11.00 -5.33
N SER A 320 -21.52 10.58 -4.27
CA SER A 320 -20.83 9.30 -4.22
C SER A 320 -21.81 8.12 -4.28
N ASP A 321 -21.52 7.16 -5.16
CA ASP A 321 -22.46 6.09 -5.55
C ASP A 321 -22.56 4.94 -4.55
N GLY A 322 -21.66 4.87 -3.57
CA GLY A 322 -21.62 3.83 -2.53
C GLY A 322 -20.93 2.55 -2.99
N VAL A 323 -20.15 2.60 -4.08
CA VAL A 323 -19.43 1.45 -4.62
C VAL A 323 -17.93 1.70 -4.55
N PHE A 324 -17.18 0.73 -4.02
CA PHE A 324 -15.73 0.85 -3.85
C PHE A 324 -14.97 1.00 -5.18
N ARG A 325 -13.89 1.78 -5.11
CA ARG A 325 -12.89 2.02 -6.16
C ARG A 325 -11.50 1.64 -5.64
N SER A 326 -10.54 1.41 -6.52
CA SER A 326 -9.15 1.13 -6.14
C SER A 326 -8.40 2.43 -5.82
N SER A 327 -7.28 2.32 -5.12
CA SER A 327 -6.37 3.44 -4.87
C SER A 327 -5.36 3.60 -6.04
N PRO A 328 -4.47 4.60 -5.98
CA PRO A 328 -3.35 4.71 -6.91
C PRO A 328 -2.30 3.58 -6.84
N ARG A 329 -2.33 2.74 -5.80
CA ARG A 329 -1.45 1.58 -5.64
C ARG A 329 -1.80 0.47 -6.63
#